data_AF-A0A6S7JGK8-F1
#
_entry.id   AF-A0A6S7JGK8-F1
#
_cell.length_a   1.000
_cell.length_b   1.000
_cell.length_c   1.000
_cell.angle_alpha   90.00
_cell.angle_beta   90.00
_cell.angle_gamma   90.00
#
_symmetry.space_group_name_H-M   'P 1'
#
loop_
_entity.id
_entity.type
_entity.pdbx_description
1 polymer ?
#
loop_
_entity_poly.entity_id
_entity_poly.type
_entity_poly.pdbx_seq_one_letter_code
_entity_poly.pdbx_strand_id
1 'polypeptide(L)'
;MKGLSTEKSDKFETLKGFLSPLNVDSDVDTDNEDGLTASDVEHQKALSAAIEQEADLSKEYEIEREIFLASTIEHEEKLAKEKADQEAYVNAMKDVDDEEEMTEPTDERGRSKEGKNEDEKNPQGSLTRQLTWEEMIAEYDEKNKREGSPSWGDIVEMSESRPPGRAVQMHKKLSSPSRKRDLTVGVQKQAEKQAKARQLREQFLDDKRQHLQTLSEKVERARDLKMILIGEQELHLKEKQRRAEEKRNIKLNERVRKAQEEEAKVNEIAFINTLEAQNKKMEVMSRHQDHEARLQDLQEERQRKRGEQQAKETAAYERRKQLEAERQARLEEMKQKRQDQEAKFLREKQEKEKAREEAAKEKAREREQRLAARNEALQTAAEQLQLKIKHKQQESTKRHEQILELVKEKAAGASRHSTQDELPTVTPYERKKICTLCNVQIVSEVYLISHLRGKKHQLALEDVQKGKKTEDNEAFSLQYIKDMGLDKIDDNVKECEERKSAFKKRAKKIRTRMAARGREYEATLSNVSKPQESSKKSKLQKVIKDLDRYLKTQSTGPWAANRVAALERSLGELSRMLEGKVIADQVTFCYLGGLSTLSRILLFIDMTSDTQKSFLPTK
;
A
#
# COMPACT_ATOMS: atom_id res chain seq x y z
N MET A 1 -52.27 -21.84 21.42
CA MET A 1 -51.90 -20.68 22.28
C MET A 1 -50.69 -19.98 21.68
N LYS A 2 -50.28 -18.85 22.27
CA LYS A 2 -48.99 -18.12 22.10
C LYS A 2 -47.87 -19.04 21.55
N GLY A 3 -47.11 -18.70 20.51
CA GLY A 3 -46.84 -17.38 19.94
C GLY A 3 -45.34 -17.11 20.08
N LEU A 4 -44.58 -17.33 19.00
CA LEU A 4 -43.12 -17.18 18.91
C LEU A 4 -42.77 -16.61 17.53
N SER A 5 -41.77 -15.73 17.48
CA SER A 5 -41.68 -14.68 16.47
C SER A 5 -41.08 -15.09 15.12
N THR A 6 -41.49 -14.36 14.09
CA THR A 6 -40.97 -14.44 12.72
C THR A 6 -39.64 -13.70 12.56
N GLU A 7 -38.52 -14.43 12.54
CA GLU A 7 -37.21 -13.91 12.08
C GLU A 7 -36.51 -14.94 11.18
N LYS A 8 -36.81 -14.92 9.87
CA LYS A 8 -36.01 -15.56 8.80
C LYS A 8 -36.51 -15.21 7.39
N SER A 9 -36.57 -13.92 7.08
CA SER A 9 -36.85 -13.43 5.72
C SER A 9 -36.13 -12.10 5.46
N ASP A 10 -34.79 -12.15 5.34
CA ASP A 10 -33.98 -11.00 4.88
C ASP A 10 -32.52 -11.39 4.53
N LYS A 11 -32.33 -12.49 3.77
CA LYS A 11 -31.01 -12.89 3.22
C LYS A 11 -31.10 -13.57 1.85
N PHE A 12 -31.81 -12.95 0.88
CA PHE A 12 -31.85 -13.47 -0.49
C PHE A 12 -31.76 -12.42 -1.61
N GLU A 13 -31.19 -11.24 -1.33
CA GLU A 13 -31.00 -10.22 -2.38
C GLU A 13 -29.69 -9.41 -2.23
N THR A 14 -28.56 -10.10 -2.03
CA THR A 14 -27.23 -9.45 -2.03
C THR A 14 -26.11 -10.37 -2.55
N LEU A 15 -26.16 -10.75 -3.83
CA LEU A 15 -25.00 -11.34 -4.54
C LEU A 15 -25.07 -11.21 -6.08
N LYS A 16 -25.49 -10.03 -6.58
CA LYS A 16 -25.28 -9.61 -7.98
C LYS A 16 -24.22 -8.52 -8.01
N GLY A 17 -22.97 -8.87 -8.32
CA GLY A 17 -21.90 -7.89 -8.46
C GLY A 17 -20.48 -8.37 -8.12
N PHE A 18 -20.03 -9.50 -8.65
CA PHE A 18 -18.60 -9.84 -8.64
C PHE A 18 -18.19 -10.67 -9.87
N LEU A 19 -18.17 -10.03 -11.04
CA LEU A 19 -17.52 -10.53 -12.26
C LEU A 19 -17.31 -9.36 -13.23
N SER A 20 -16.10 -8.81 -13.22
CA SER A 20 -15.56 -7.93 -14.28
C SER A 20 -14.17 -8.47 -14.63
N PRO A 21 -13.81 -8.65 -15.92
CA PRO A 21 -12.54 -9.29 -16.28
C PRO A 21 -11.31 -8.49 -15.81
N LEU A 22 -10.26 -9.22 -15.42
CA LEU A 22 -8.92 -8.65 -15.26
C LEU A 22 -8.33 -8.36 -16.64
N ASN A 23 -8.35 -7.07 -17.03
CA ASN A 23 -7.71 -6.62 -18.27
C ASN A 23 -6.19 -6.58 -18.07
N VAL A 24 -5.48 -7.58 -18.60
CA VAL A 24 -4.01 -7.57 -18.66
C VAL A 24 -3.59 -6.72 -19.87
N ASP A 25 -3.42 -5.42 -19.65
CA ASP A 25 -2.86 -4.51 -20.66
C ASP A 25 -1.35 -4.78 -20.79
N SER A 26 -0.97 -5.72 -21.67
CA SER A 26 0.42 -5.99 -22.05
C SER A 26 0.79 -5.25 -23.34
N ASP A 27 1.28 -4.01 -23.22
CA ASP A 27 1.95 -3.32 -24.32
C ASP A 27 3.31 -4.01 -24.60
N VAL A 28 3.41 -4.71 -25.73
CA VAL A 28 4.67 -5.19 -26.33
C VAL A 28 4.69 -4.70 -27.78
N ASP A 29 5.73 -3.98 -28.16
CA ASP A 29 5.86 -3.38 -29.48
C ASP A 29 6.06 -4.45 -30.57
N THR A 30 5.08 -4.60 -31.47
CA THR A 30 5.16 -5.49 -32.63
C THR A 30 5.89 -4.82 -33.80
N ASP A 31 7.21 -4.71 -33.71
CA ASP A 31 8.11 -4.32 -34.81
C ASP A 31 9.34 -5.27 -34.82
N ASN A 32 9.10 -6.57 -35.05
CA ASN A 32 10.17 -7.54 -35.32
C ASN A 32 9.66 -8.73 -36.16
N GLU A 33 10.20 -8.91 -37.37
CA GLU A 33 10.06 -10.17 -38.13
C GLU A 33 11.11 -11.16 -37.61
N ASP A 34 10.75 -11.99 -36.63
CA ASP A 34 11.55 -13.15 -36.21
C ASP A 34 10.66 -14.40 -36.07
N GLY A 35 11.24 -15.56 -36.38
CA GLY A 35 10.49 -16.82 -36.51
C GLY A 35 9.98 -17.39 -35.18
N LEU A 36 8.89 -18.16 -35.25
CA LEU A 36 8.35 -18.97 -34.14
C LEU A 36 9.48 -19.69 -33.40
N THR A 37 9.63 -19.45 -32.11
CA THR A 37 10.70 -20.09 -31.35
C THR A 37 10.34 -21.56 -31.09
N ALA A 38 11.36 -22.40 -30.85
CA ALA A 38 11.11 -23.80 -30.49
C ALA A 38 10.20 -23.94 -29.26
N SER A 39 10.29 -23.00 -28.32
CA SER A 39 9.44 -22.96 -27.11
C SER A 39 7.97 -22.68 -27.42
N ASP A 40 7.66 -21.88 -28.45
CA ASP A 40 6.28 -21.58 -28.85
C ASP A 40 5.62 -22.81 -29.50
N VAL A 41 6.39 -23.51 -30.34
CA VAL A 41 5.95 -24.77 -30.98
C VAL A 41 5.75 -25.87 -29.94
N GLU A 42 6.65 -25.99 -28.95
CA GLU A 42 6.48 -26.91 -27.83
C GLU A 42 5.27 -26.56 -26.95
N HIS A 43 5.04 -25.27 -26.66
CA HIS A 43 3.88 -24.83 -25.90
C HIS A 43 2.56 -25.10 -26.64
N GLN A 44 2.49 -24.79 -27.94
CA GLN A 44 1.31 -25.07 -28.77
C GLN A 44 1.03 -26.58 -28.88
N LYS A 45 2.08 -27.41 -28.97
CA LYS A 45 1.97 -28.87 -28.96
C LYS A 45 1.48 -29.41 -27.61
N ALA A 46 1.97 -28.86 -26.50
CA ALA A 46 1.48 -29.21 -25.16
C ALA A 46 -0.01 -28.82 -24.97
N LEU A 47 -0.42 -27.65 -25.50
CA LEU A 47 -1.81 -27.21 -25.48
C LEU A 47 -2.72 -28.17 -26.29
N SER A 48 -2.27 -28.58 -27.47
CA SER A 48 -2.99 -29.55 -28.31
C SER A 48 -3.17 -30.91 -27.61
N ALA A 49 -2.12 -31.41 -26.95
CA ALA A 49 -2.17 -32.67 -26.21
C ALA A 49 -3.12 -32.61 -24.99
N ALA A 50 -3.19 -31.45 -24.31
CA ALA A 50 -4.13 -31.25 -23.20
C ALA A 50 -5.60 -31.25 -23.68
N ILE A 51 -5.89 -30.63 -24.82
CA ILE A 51 -7.23 -30.65 -25.45
C ILE A 51 -7.61 -32.06 -25.90
N GLU A 52 -6.68 -32.82 -26.46
CA GLU A 52 -6.89 -34.21 -26.87
C GLU A 52 -7.17 -35.12 -25.66
N GLN A 53 -6.44 -34.93 -24.55
CA GLN A 53 -6.69 -35.61 -23.28
C GLN A 53 -8.06 -35.25 -22.64
N GLU A 54 -8.47 -33.97 -22.69
CA GLU A 54 -9.80 -33.54 -22.23
C GLU A 54 -10.93 -34.16 -23.07
N ALA A 55 -10.72 -34.28 -24.38
CA ALA A 55 -11.67 -34.92 -25.29
C ALA A 55 -11.78 -36.44 -25.05
N ASP A 56 -10.69 -37.13 -24.70
CA ASP A 56 -10.72 -38.57 -24.36
C ASP A 56 -11.37 -38.83 -22.99
N LEU A 57 -11.02 -38.06 -21.95
CA LEU A 57 -11.68 -38.13 -20.64
C LEU A 57 -13.19 -37.85 -20.72
N SER A 58 -13.61 -36.98 -21.65
CA SER A 58 -15.03 -36.73 -21.91
C SER A 58 -15.75 -37.96 -22.47
N LYS A 59 -15.12 -38.71 -23.39
CA LYS A 59 -15.68 -39.96 -23.95
C LYS A 59 -15.77 -41.05 -22.89
N GLU A 60 -14.74 -41.20 -22.05
CA GLU A 60 -14.78 -42.16 -20.93
C GLU A 60 -15.94 -41.85 -19.98
N TYR A 61 -16.17 -40.58 -19.65
CA TYR A 61 -17.28 -40.16 -18.80
C TYR A 61 -18.66 -40.38 -19.45
N GLU A 62 -18.78 -40.21 -20.76
CA GLU A 62 -20.01 -40.55 -21.50
C GLU A 62 -20.28 -42.06 -21.49
N ILE A 63 -19.25 -42.89 -21.70
CA ILE A 63 -19.35 -44.36 -21.65
C ILE A 63 -19.73 -44.85 -20.24
N GLU A 64 -19.08 -44.34 -19.18
CA GLU A 64 -19.47 -44.67 -17.79
C GLU A 64 -20.93 -44.30 -17.50
N ARG A 65 -21.39 -43.15 -18.00
CA ARG A 65 -22.76 -42.67 -17.85
C ARG A 65 -23.77 -43.55 -18.59
N GLU A 66 -23.45 -44.01 -19.80
CA GLU A 66 -24.30 -44.96 -20.55
C GLU A 66 -24.39 -46.32 -19.84
N ILE A 67 -23.27 -46.87 -19.38
CA ILE A 67 -23.23 -48.12 -18.60
C ILE A 67 -24.06 -48.00 -17.31
N PHE A 68 -23.94 -46.87 -16.60
CA PHE A 68 -24.73 -46.61 -15.40
C PHE A 68 -26.24 -46.54 -15.68
N LEU A 69 -26.64 -45.89 -16.79
CA LEU A 69 -28.04 -45.80 -17.21
C LEU A 69 -28.59 -47.17 -17.61
N ALA A 70 -27.87 -47.94 -18.43
CA ALA A 70 -28.27 -49.30 -18.83
C ALA A 70 -28.43 -50.23 -17.61
N SER A 71 -27.48 -50.20 -16.67
CA SER A 71 -27.55 -50.98 -15.42
C SER A 71 -28.73 -50.57 -14.53
N THR A 72 -29.11 -49.28 -14.56
CA THR A 72 -30.28 -48.78 -13.84
C THR A 72 -31.58 -49.30 -14.47
N ILE A 73 -31.70 -49.25 -15.80
CA ILE A 73 -32.87 -49.75 -16.54
C ILE A 73 -33.06 -51.25 -16.31
N GLU A 74 -32.00 -52.06 -16.46
CA GLU A 74 -32.05 -53.51 -16.16
C GLU A 74 -32.55 -53.81 -14.73
N HIS A 75 -32.17 -52.98 -13.76
CA HIS A 75 -32.57 -53.16 -12.36
C HIS A 75 -34.04 -52.75 -12.14
N GLU A 76 -34.54 -51.73 -12.84
CA GLU A 76 -35.95 -51.34 -12.82
C GLU A 76 -36.84 -52.38 -13.54
N GLU A 77 -36.42 -52.93 -14.68
CA GLU A 77 -37.12 -54.04 -15.35
C GLU A 77 -37.22 -55.30 -14.47
N LYS A 78 -36.11 -55.67 -13.79
CA LYS A 78 -36.11 -56.80 -12.85
C LYS A 78 -37.04 -56.54 -11.66
N LEU A 79 -37.13 -55.31 -11.15
CA LEU A 79 -38.08 -54.91 -10.10
C LEU A 79 -39.54 -54.89 -10.59
N ALA A 80 -39.79 -54.46 -11.83
CA ALA A 80 -41.12 -54.48 -12.42
C ALA A 80 -41.61 -55.94 -12.60
N LYS A 81 -40.72 -56.85 -12.99
CA LYS A 81 -41.01 -58.27 -13.05
C LYS A 81 -41.21 -58.90 -11.66
N GLU A 82 -40.33 -58.61 -10.68
CA GLU A 82 -40.49 -59.05 -9.28
C GLU A 82 -41.89 -58.68 -8.74
N LYS A 83 -42.37 -57.47 -9.05
CA LYS A 83 -43.73 -57.03 -8.71
C LYS A 83 -44.82 -57.78 -9.46
N ALA A 84 -44.72 -57.93 -10.77
CA ALA A 84 -45.73 -58.64 -11.57
C ALA A 84 -45.88 -60.11 -11.12
N ASP A 85 -44.76 -60.77 -10.81
CA ASP A 85 -44.75 -62.14 -10.28
C ASP A 85 -45.39 -62.20 -8.86
N GLN A 86 -45.16 -61.18 -8.01
CA GLN A 86 -45.80 -61.05 -6.69
C GLN A 86 -47.31 -60.73 -6.77
N GLU A 87 -47.72 -59.83 -7.67
CA GLU A 87 -49.12 -59.44 -7.90
C GLU A 87 -49.92 -60.63 -8.47
N ALA A 88 -49.35 -61.39 -9.40
CA ALA A 88 -49.93 -62.63 -9.90
C ALA A 88 -50.09 -63.70 -8.80
N TYR A 89 -49.09 -63.85 -7.93
CA TYR A 89 -49.17 -64.77 -6.78
C TYR A 89 -50.25 -64.35 -5.77
N VAL A 90 -50.35 -63.05 -5.46
CA VAL A 90 -51.38 -62.53 -4.55
C VAL A 90 -52.79 -62.66 -5.14
N ASN A 91 -52.97 -62.45 -6.45
CA ASN A 91 -54.27 -62.65 -7.09
C ASN A 91 -54.68 -64.13 -7.05
N ALA A 92 -53.78 -65.03 -7.46
CA ALA A 92 -54.01 -66.49 -7.43
C ALA A 92 -54.22 -67.06 -6.01
N MET A 93 -53.94 -66.29 -4.96
CA MET A 93 -54.24 -66.64 -3.57
C MET A 93 -55.61 -66.08 -3.12
N LYS A 94 -55.99 -64.87 -3.56
CA LYS A 94 -57.35 -64.34 -3.39
C LYS A 94 -58.40 -65.18 -4.09
N ASP A 95 -58.09 -65.65 -5.30
CA ASP A 95 -58.93 -66.55 -6.11
C ASP A 95 -59.16 -67.93 -5.41
N VAL A 96 -58.61 -68.15 -4.20
CA VAL A 96 -58.83 -69.30 -3.32
C VAL A 96 -59.51 -68.90 -2.00
N ASP A 97 -59.16 -67.75 -1.40
CA ASP A 97 -59.78 -67.26 -0.17
C ASP A 97 -61.30 -66.95 -0.34
N ASP A 98 -61.72 -66.44 -1.52
CA ASP A 98 -63.12 -66.09 -1.83
C ASP A 98 -64.10 -67.30 -1.87
N GLU A 99 -63.60 -68.55 -1.86
CA GLU A 99 -64.43 -69.78 -1.78
C GLU A 99 -64.60 -70.33 -0.35
N GLU A 100 -63.77 -69.92 0.64
CA GLU A 100 -63.85 -70.46 2.02
C GLU A 100 -64.49 -69.50 3.06
N GLU A 101 -64.50 -68.17 2.86
CA GLU A 101 -64.95 -67.20 3.89
C GLU A 101 -66.48 -66.91 3.92
N MET A 102 -67.33 -67.94 3.97
CA MET A 102 -68.80 -67.76 3.96
C MET A 102 -69.62 -68.54 5.02
N THR A 103 -69.03 -68.99 6.15
CA THR A 103 -69.79 -69.66 7.24
C THR A 103 -69.34 -69.37 8.69
N GLU A 104 -69.46 -68.13 9.20
CA GLU A 104 -69.58 -67.88 10.65
C GLU A 104 -70.56 -66.73 11.00
N PRO A 105 -71.57 -66.96 11.87
CA PRO A 105 -72.40 -65.90 12.45
C PRO A 105 -72.03 -65.61 13.90
N THR A 106 -71.80 -64.34 14.27
CA THR A 106 -71.65 -63.90 15.66
C THR A 106 -72.43 -62.61 15.97
N ASP A 107 -73.22 -62.66 17.05
CA ASP A 107 -73.68 -61.49 17.82
C ASP A 107 -72.46 -60.81 18.53
N GLU A 108 -72.46 -59.56 19.00
CA GLU A 108 -73.57 -58.68 19.41
C GLU A 108 -73.13 -57.18 19.43
N ARG A 109 -74.07 -56.25 19.66
CA ARG A 109 -73.87 -54.86 20.19
C ARG A 109 -73.09 -53.80 19.37
N GLY A 110 -73.76 -53.33 18.32
CA GLY A 110 -74.24 -51.93 18.18
C GLY A 110 -73.41 -50.72 18.65
N ARG A 111 -73.17 -49.79 17.71
CA ARG A 111 -72.96 -48.35 17.96
C ARG A 111 -73.74 -47.50 16.95
N SER A 112 -74.14 -46.29 17.35
CA SER A 112 -75.20 -45.52 16.70
C SER A 112 -74.78 -44.60 15.56
N LYS A 113 -75.61 -44.60 14.50
CA LYS A 113 -76.07 -43.46 13.66
C LYS A 113 -75.17 -42.80 12.59
N GLU A 114 -75.85 -42.60 11.46
CA GLU A 114 -75.83 -41.43 10.57
C GLU A 114 -74.62 -41.20 9.64
N GLY A 115 -74.72 -41.82 8.46
CA GLY A 115 -74.13 -41.34 7.20
C GLY A 115 -75.07 -41.70 6.04
N LYS A 116 -75.70 -40.71 5.40
CA LYS A 116 -76.45 -40.93 4.15
C LYS A 116 -75.47 -41.02 2.97
N ASN A 117 -75.76 -41.89 2.01
CA ASN A 117 -75.85 -41.53 0.59
C ASN A 117 -76.61 -42.63 -0.18
N GLU A 118 -77.29 -42.24 -1.24
CA GLU A 118 -77.86 -43.12 -2.28
C GLU A 118 -76.73 -43.40 -3.31
N ASP A 119 -76.65 -44.50 -4.06
CA ASP A 119 -77.53 -44.83 -5.20
C ASP A 119 -77.17 -46.22 -5.85
N GLU A 120 -77.90 -46.60 -6.91
CA GLU A 120 -77.60 -47.57 -8.00
C GLU A 120 -77.49 -49.12 -7.76
N LYS A 121 -78.64 -49.79 -8.00
CA LYS A 121 -78.87 -50.92 -8.97
C LYS A 121 -78.07 -52.24 -8.90
N ASN A 122 -78.79 -53.27 -8.43
CA ASN A 122 -78.65 -54.72 -8.74
C ASN A 122 -78.67 -55.03 -10.27
N PRO A 123 -77.98 -56.08 -10.78
CA PRO A 123 -78.72 -57.31 -11.10
C PRO A 123 -77.96 -58.67 -10.93
N GLN A 124 -78.63 -59.59 -10.24
CA GLN A 124 -78.77 -61.02 -10.57
C GLN A 124 -77.59 -62.00 -10.24
N GLY A 125 -77.68 -62.67 -9.09
CA GLY A 125 -76.99 -63.92 -8.78
C GLY A 125 -77.93 -64.86 -8.02
N SER A 126 -78.18 -66.08 -8.52
CA SER A 126 -79.25 -66.95 -8.01
C SER A 126 -78.73 -68.03 -7.06
N LEU A 127 -79.02 -67.92 -5.76
CA LEU A 127 -78.93 -69.06 -4.85
C LEU A 127 -80.15 -69.16 -3.91
N THR A 128 -80.83 -70.29 -4.05
CA THR A 128 -81.85 -70.94 -3.20
C THR A 128 -82.22 -70.25 -1.88
N ARG A 129 -83.40 -69.61 -1.83
CA ARG A 129 -84.09 -69.25 -0.57
C ARG A 129 -84.31 -70.52 0.27
N GLN A 130 -83.72 -70.58 1.46
CA GLN A 130 -84.02 -71.63 2.42
C GLN A 130 -85.46 -71.45 2.93
N LEU A 131 -86.31 -72.45 2.70
CA LEU A 131 -87.68 -72.49 3.23
C LEU A 131 -87.64 -72.67 4.75
N THR A 132 -88.52 -71.99 5.47
CA THR A 132 -88.64 -72.23 6.92
C THR A 132 -89.30 -73.58 7.19
N TRP A 133 -89.15 -74.11 8.41
CA TRP A 133 -89.89 -75.32 8.83
C TRP A 133 -91.41 -75.15 8.71
N GLU A 134 -91.92 -73.92 8.87
CA GLU A 134 -93.34 -73.61 8.76
C GLU A 134 -93.80 -73.61 7.29
N GLU A 135 -93.00 -73.06 6.36
CA GLU A 135 -93.25 -73.15 4.91
C GLU A 135 -93.22 -74.61 4.43
N MET A 136 -92.22 -75.40 4.86
CA MET A 136 -92.07 -76.81 4.49
C MET A 136 -93.20 -77.71 5.06
N ILE A 137 -93.71 -77.41 6.25
CA ILE A 137 -94.90 -78.08 6.80
C ILE A 137 -96.15 -77.68 6.02
N ALA A 138 -96.30 -76.40 5.66
CA ALA A 138 -97.44 -75.93 4.85
C ALA A 138 -97.48 -76.58 3.46
N GLU A 139 -96.33 -76.72 2.77
CA GLU A 139 -96.24 -77.46 1.51
C GLU A 139 -96.61 -78.94 1.68
N TYR A 140 -96.20 -79.59 2.77
CA TYR A 140 -96.53 -80.99 3.04
C TYR A 140 -98.03 -81.20 3.30
N ASP A 141 -98.66 -80.31 4.06
CA ASP A 141 -100.11 -80.36 4.34
C ASP A 141 -100.96 -79.98 3.11
N GLU A 142 -100.52 -79.03 2.28
CA GLU A 142 -101.12 -78.81 0.97
C GLU A 142 -100.98 -80.03 0.06
N LYS A 143 -99.80 -80.65 0.03
CA LYS A 143 -99.54 -81.84 -0.79
C LYS A 143 -100.42 -83.01 -0.37
N ASN A 144 -100.51 -83.33 0.92
CA ASN A 144 -101.42 -84.37 1.42
C ASN A 144 -102.90 -84.10 1.07
N LYS A 145 -103.34 -82.83 1.12
CA LYS A 145 -104.70 -82.44 0.69
C LYS A 145 -104.92 -82.57 -0.82
N ARG A 146 -103.90 -82.31 -1.64
CA ARG A 146 -103.95 -82.45 -3.11
C ARG A 146 -103.87 -83.91 -3.57
N GLU A 147 -103.07 -84.73 -2.90
CA GLU A 147 -102.84 -86.15 -3.27
C GLU A 147 -103.88 -87.11 -2.68
N GLY A 148 -104.75 -86.65 -1.77
CA GLY A 148 -105.88 -87.43 -1.26
C GLY A 148 -105.46 -88.66 -0.44
N SER A 149 -104.33 -88.57 0.25
CA SER A 149 -103.77 -89.66 1.04
C SER A 149 -104.78 -90.12 2.11
N PRO A 150 -105.13 -91.43 2.19
CA PRO A 150 -106.12 -91.92 3.15
C PRO A 150 -105.77 -91.54 4.59
N SER A 151 -106.78 -91.13 5.34
CA SER A 151 -106.64 -90.79 6.76
C SER A 151 -106.18 -92.00 7.56
N TRP A 152 -105.50 -91.74 8.69
CA TRP A 152 -105.25 -92.77 9.69
C TRP A 152 -106.55 -93.43 10.22
N GLY A 153 -107.70 -92.76 10.08
CA GLY A 153 -109.02 -93.38 10.27
C GLY A 153 -109.32 -94.44 9.21
N ASP A 154 -109.36 -94.06 7.94
CA ASP A 154 -109.65 -94.92 6.79
C ASP A 154 -108.74 -96.17 6.76
N ILE A 155 -107.45 -96.00 7.03
CA ILE A 155 -106.45 -97.08 7.10
C ILE A 155 -106.76 -98.08 8.23
N VAL A 156 -107.36 -97.63 9.33
CA VAL A 156 -107.76 -98.47 10.46
C VAL A 156 -109.12 -99.14 10.21
N GLU A 157 -110.10 -98.46 9.63
CA GLU A 157 -111.40 -99.04 9.27
C GLU A 157 -111.27 -100.11 8.18
N MET A 158 -110.38 -99.92 7.20
CA MET A 158 -110.01 -100.96 6.21
C MET A 158 -109.35 -102.21 6.84
N SER A 159 -109.03 -102.23 8.15
CA SER A 159 -108.31 -103.31 8.83
C SER A 159 -109.20 -104.31 9.60
N GLU A 160 -110.52 -104.14 9.63
CA GLU A 160 -111.43 -104.92 10.49
C GLU A 160 -111.55 -106.42 10.14
N SER A 161 -111.11 -106.83 8.94
CA SER A 161 -111.11 -108.23 8.49
C SER A 161 -110.06 -109.11 9.22
N ARG A 162 -110.21 -109.29 10.54
CA ARG A 162 -109.32 -110.12 11.37
C ARG A 162 -109.66 -111.61 11.23
N PRO A 163 -108.77 -112.46 10.69
CA PRO A 163 -109.09 -113.87 10.47
C PRO A 163 -109.40 -114.63 11.77
N PRO A 164 -110.45 -115.47 11.81
CA PRO A 164 -110.74 -116.35 12.94
C PRO A 164 -109.52 -117.15 13.37
N GLY A 165 -109.32 -117.27 14.69
CA GLY A 165 -108.14 -117.96 15.24
C GLY A 165 -106.85 -117.13 15.29
N ARG A 166 -106.75 -115.95 14.65
CA ARG A 166 -105.56 -115.07 14.80
C ARG A 166 -105.32 -114.68 16.27
N ALA A 167 -106.39 -114.46 17.04
CA ALA A 167 -106.32 -114.24 18.48
C ALA A 167 -105.73 -115.44 19.24
N VAL A 168 -106.13 -116.67 18.89
CA VAL A 168 -105.61 -117.91 19.48
C VAL A 168 -104.14 -118.15 19.09
N GLN A 169 -103.75 -117.84 17.85
CA GLN A 169 -102.33 -117.87 17.44
C GLN A 169 -101.49 -116.83 18.19
N MET A 170 -101.99 -115.61 18.38
CA MET A 170 -101.32 -114.59 19.19
C MET A 170 -101.20 -115.03 20.64
N HIS A 171 -102.28 -115.54 21.25
CA HIS A 171 -102.25 -116.10 22.58
C HIS A 171 -101.20 -117.22 22.68
N LYS A 172 -101.21 -118.22 21.78
CA LYS A 172 -100.22 -119.32 21.76
C LYS A 172 -98.78 -118.83 21.56
N LYS A 173 -98.55 -117.77 20.76
CA LYS A 173 -97.24 -117.12 20.56
C LYS A 173 -96.77 -116.27 21.74
N LEU A 174 -97.68 -115.81 22.61
CA LEU A 174 -97.39 -114.97 23.79
C LEU A 174 -97.34 -115.79 25.08
N SER A 175 -98.19 -116.81 25.23
CA SER A 175 -98.34 -117.65 26.42
C SER A 175 -97.51 -118.94 26.39
N SER A 176 -96.77 -119.20 25.31
CA SER A 176 -95.86 -120.35 25.22
C SER A 176 -94.78 -120.29 26.32
N PRO A 177 -94.58 -121.34 27.15
CA PRO A 177 -93.55 -121.35 28.21
C PRO A 177 -92.12 -121.08 27.73
N SER A 178 -91.79 -121.30 26.45
CA SER A 178 -90.50 -120.90 25.85
C SER A 178 -90.24 -119.37 25.87
N ARG A 179 -91.26 -118.53 26.12
CA ARG A 179 -91.08 -117.10 26.43
C ARG A 179 -90.74 -116.84 27.90
N LYS A 180 -90.97 -117.77 28.83
CA LYS A 180 -90.42 -117.76 30.19
C LYS A 180 -88.95 -118.20 30.18
N ARG A 181 -88.11 -117.48 29.41
CA ARG A 181 -86.68 -117.40 29.74
C ARG A 181 -86.55 -116.60 31.04
N ASP A 182 -85.54 -116.91 31.84
CA ASP A 182 -85.30 -116.16 33.07
C ASP A 182 -85.13 -114.66 32.76
N LEU A 183 -85.77 -113.82 33.59
CA LEU A 183 -85.75 -112.37 33.46
C LEU A 183 -84.31 -111.85 33.53
N THR A 184 -83.47 -112.48 34.35
CA THR A 184 -82.04 -112.19 34.50
C THR A 184 -81.31 -112.23 33.15
N VAL A 185 -81.46 -113.32 32.38
CA VAL A 185 -80.81 -113.54 31.08
C VAL A 185 -81.36 -112.59 30.01
N GLY A 186 -82.65 -112.25 30.08
CA GLY A 186 -83.25 -111.21 29.24
C GLY A 186 -82.64 -109.83 29.49
N VAL A 187 -82.54 -109.44 30.76
CA VAL A 187 -81.93 -108.16 31.19
C VAL A 187 -80.44 -108.12 30.87
N GLN A 188 -79.68 -109.19 31.12
CA GLN A 188 -78.27 -109.31 30.74
C GLN A 188 -78.06 -109.08 29.24
N LYS A 189 -78.83 -109.75 28.38
CA LYS A 189 -78.71 -109.59 26.92
C LYS A 189 -79.14 -108.21 26.42
N GLN A 190 -80.00 -107.51 27.15
CA GLN A 190 -80.33 -106.11 26.88
C GLN A 190 -79.21 -105.17 27.35
N ALA A 191 -78.65 -105.41 28.54
CA ALA A 191 -77.51 -104.66 29.08
C ALA A 191 -76.25 -104.83 28.21
N GLU A 192 -75.97 -106.02 27.67
CA GLU A 192 -74.93 -106.27 26.67
C GLU A 192 -75.14 -105.43 25.39
N LYS A 193 -76.36 -105.38 24.86
CA LYS A 193 -76.69 -104.55 23.70
C LYS A 193 -76.49 -103.07 24.00
N GLN A 194 -76.91 -102.61 25.18
CA GLN A 194 -76.70 -101.23 25.64
C GLN A 194 -75.22 -100.93 25.95
N ALA A 195 -74.42 -101.92 26.37
CA ALA A 195 -72.98 -101.78 26.53
C ALA A 195 -72.28 -101.65 25.16
N LYS A 196 -72.58 -102.53 24.20
CA LYS A 196 -72.06 -102.44 22.82
C LYS A 196 -72.50 -101.15 22.12
N ALA A 197 -73.73 -100.70 22.33
CA ALA A 197 -74.22 -99.41 21.82
C ALA A 197 -73.63 -98.19 22.55
N ARG A 198 -73.06 -98.34 23.75
CA ARG A 198 -72.24 -97.31 24.41
C ARG A 198 -70.82 -97.32 23.87
N GLN A 199 -70.18 -98.48 23.79
CA GLN A 199 -68.84 -98.66 23.21
C GLN A 199 -68.75 -98.11 21.78
N LEU A 200 -69.75 -98.35 20.93
CA LEU A 200 -69.79 -97.78 19.57
C LEU A 200 -69.97 -96.25 19.55
N ARG A 201 -70.64 -95.66 20.54
CA ARG A 201 -70.73 -94.19 20.68
C ARG A 201 -69.43 -93.60 21.20
N GLU A 202 -68.79 -94.28 22.14
CA GLU A 202 -67.50 -93.92 22.71
C GLU A 202 -66.42 -93.94 21.62
N GLN A 203 -66.32 -95.02 20.85
CA GLN A 203 -65.47 -95.12 19.65
C GLN A 203 -65.76 -94.00 18.64
N PHE A 204 -67.02 -93.73 18.30
CA PHE A 204 -67.36 -92.64 17.38
C PHE A 204 -66.99 -91.24 17.92
N LEU A 205 -67.08 -91.02 19.24
CA LEU A 205 -66.62 -89.78 19.88
C LEU A 205 -65.09 -89.69 19.91
N ASP A 206 -64.40 -90.81 20.08
CA ASP A 206 -62.94 -90.91 20.03
C ASP A 206 -62.40 -90.65 18.62
N ASP A 207 -63.00 -91.27 17.60
CA ASP A 207 -62.67 -91.05 16.18
C ASP A 207 -62.92 -89.59 15.80
N LYS A 208 -64.06 -89.01 16.21
CA LYS A 208 -64.36 -87.59 15.99
C LYS A 208 -63.36 -86.67 16.70
N ARG A 209 -62.94 -87.02 17.92
CA ARG A 209 -61.91 -86.28 18.68
C ARG A 209 -60.55 -86.35 17.98
N GLN A 210 -60.10 -87.53 17.57
CA GLN A 210 -58.84 -87.71 16.83
C GLN A 210 -58.86 -86.93 15.50
N HIS A 211 -59.98 -86.96 14.78
CA HIS A 211 -60.15 -86.17 13.55
C HIS A 211 -60.05 -84.65 13.81
N LEU A 212 -60.69 -84.14 14.86
CA LEU A 212 -60.60 -82.72 15.25
C LEU A 212 -59.18 -82.35 15.72
N GLN A 213 -58.46 -83.24 16.40
CA GLN A 213 -57.06 -83.03 16.76
C GLN A 213 -56.17 -82.96 15.51
N THR A 214 -56.31 -83.92 14.58
CA THR A 214 -55.60 -83.91 13.29
C THR A 214 -55.91 -82.67 12.44
N LEU A 215 -57.13 -82.13 12.53
CA LEU A 215 -57.50 -80.87 11.87
C LEU A 215 -56.84 -79.67 12.56
N SER A 216 -56.86 -79.61 13.89
CA SER A 216 -56.19 -78.57 14.67
C SER A 216 -54.68 -78.53 14.37
N GLU A 217 -54.00 -79.68 14.34
CA GLU A 217 -52.59 -79.82 13.99
C GLU A 217 -52.27 -79.38 12.54
N LYS A 218 -53.23 -79.46 11.62
CA LYS A 218 -53.07 -78.95 10.25
C LYS A 218 -53.19 -77.43 10.21
N VAL A 219 -54.20 -76.88 10.90
CA VAL A 219 -54.43 -75.44 11.01
C VAL A 219 -53.26 -74.75 11.75
N GLU A 220 -52.72 -75.38 12.79
CA GLU A 220 -51.54 -74.90 13.52
C GLU A 220 -50.31 -74.84 12.62
N ARG A 221 -49.99 -75.94 11.90
CA ARG A 221 -48.91 -75.93 10.89
C ARG A 221 -49.11 -74.90 9.78
N ALA A 222 -50.35 -74.64 9.36
CA ALA A 222 -50.65 -73.60 8.38
C ALA A 222 -50.37 -72.18 8.94
N ARG A 223 -50.68 -71.94 10.22
CA ARG A 223 -50.33 -70.69 10.93
C ARG A 223 -48.81 -70.54 11.07
N ASP A 224 -48.11 -71.60 11.45
CA ASP A 224 -46.65 -71.60 11.57
C ASP A 224 -45.97 -71.25 10.25
N LEU A 225 -46.38 -71.90 9.15
CA LEU A 225 -45.89 -71.59 7.80
C LEU A 225 -46.21 -70.14 7.39
N LYS A 226 -47.41 -69.63 7.70
CA LYS A 226 -47.77 -68.21 7.46
C LYS A 226 -46.90 -67.26 8.28
N MET A 227 -46.58 -67.58 9.53
CA MET A 227 -45.67 -66.79 10.37
C MET A 227 -44.22 -66.82 9.87
N ILE A 228 -43.73 -67.97 9.40
CA ILE A 228 -42.40 -68.08 8.77
C ILE A 228 -42.31 -67.20 7.52
N LEU A 229 -43.29 -67.30 6.62
CA LEU A 229 -43.34 -66.48 5.40
C LEU A 229 -43.38 -64.97 5.69
N ILE A 230 -44.15 -64.55 6.69
CA ILE A 230 -44.17 -63.14 7.15
C ILE A 230 -42.80 -62.73 7.70
N GLY A 231 -42.15 -63.58 8.50
CA GLY A 231 -40.81 -63.34 9.03
C GLY A 231 -39.74 -63.23 7.95
N GLU A 232 -39.79 -64.08 6.93
CA GLU A 232 -38.89 -64.03 5.77
C GLU A 232 -39.10 -62.76 4.93
N GLN A 233 -40.35 -62.36 4.70
CA GLN A 233 -40.68 -61.09 4.04
C GLN A 233 -40.18 -59.88 4.84
N GLU A 234 -40.39 -59.86 6.15
CA GLU A 234 -39.86 -58.81 7.04
C GLU A 234 -38.32 -58.74 6.99
N LEU A 235 -37.63 -59.88 7.02
CA LEU A 235 -36.16 -59.92 6.95
C LEU A 235 -35.66 -59.44 5.57
N HIS A 236 -36.31 -59.84 4.47
CA HIS A 236 -35.98 -59.37 3.14
C HIS A 236 -36.18 -57.85 3.01
N LEU A 237 -37.27 -57.30 3.53
CA LEU A 237 -37.54 -55.86 3.53
C LEU A 237 -36.53 -55.08 4.38
N LYS A 238 -36.20 -55.56 5.58
CA LYS A 238 -35.18 -54.95 6.46
C LYS A 238 -33.79 -54.95 5.80
N GLU A 239 -33.42 -56.04 5.13
CA GLU A 239 -32.15 -56.11 4.39
C GLU A 239 -32.14 -55.24 3.12
N LYS A 240 -33.27 -55.13 2.41
CA LYS A 240 -33.45 -54.22 1.26
C LYS A 240 -33.34 -52.74 1.70
N GLN A 241 -33.88 -52.40 2.87
CA GLN A 241 -33.70 -51.08 3.53
C GLN A 241 -32.25 -50.85 3.94
N ARG A 242 -31.63 -51.78 4.68
CA ARG A 242 -30.23 -51.69 5.14
C ARG A 242 -29.25 -51.45 3.97
N ARG A 243 -29.39 -52.18 2.86
CA ARG A 243 -28.60 -51.98 1.63
C ARG A 243 -28.84 -50.62 0.97
N ALA A 244 -30.07 -50.09 1.05
CA ALA A 244 -30.38 -48.76 0.52
C ALA A 244 -29.79 -47.65 1.40
N GLU A 245 -29.75 -47.85 2.72
CA GLU A 245 -29.08 -46.95 3.67
C GLU A 245 -27.55 -46.98 3.51
N GLU A 246 -26.94 -48.15 3.36
CA GLU A 246 -25.51 -48.27 3.02
C GLU A 246 -25.16 -47.52 1.73
N LYS A 247 -25.94 -47.73 0.65
CA LYS A 247 -25.75 -47.01 -0.63
C LYS A 247 -25.94 -45.50 -0.50
N ARG A 248 -26.85 -45.02 0.38
CA ARG A 248 -27.01 -43.59 0.69
C ARG A 248 -25.83 -43.05 1.48
N ASN A 249 -25.39 -43.77 2.51
CA ASN A 249 -24.28 -43.37 3.38
C ASN A 249 -22.95 -43.34 2.62
N ILE A 250 -22.69 -44.28 1.71
CA ILE A 250 -21.51 -44.25 0.82
C ILE A 250 -21.52 -42.97 -0.03
N LYS A 251 -22.63 -42.66 -0.73
CA LYS A 251 -22.74 -41.45 -1.56
C LYS A 251 -22.69 -40.15 -0.74
N LEU A 252 -23.18 -40.17 0.50
CA LEU A 252 -23.10 -39.02 1.42
C LEU A 252 -21.66 -38.81 1.91
N ASN A 253 -20.97 -39.88 2.33
CA ASN A 253 -19.57 -39.84 2.74
C ASN A 253 -18.65 -39.42 1.59
N GLU A 254 -18.90 -39.88 0.36
CA GLU A 254 -18.18 -39.45 -0.83
C GLU A 254 -18.34 -37.93 -1.08
N ARG A 255 -19.55 -37.39 -0.91
CA ARG A 255 -19.82 -35.95 -1.00
C ARG A 255 -19.12 -35.17 0.12
N VAL A 256 -19.14 -35.67 1.35
CA VAL A 256 -18.43 -35.04 2.48
C VAL A 256 -16.92 -35.04 2.25
N ARG A 257 -16.35 -36.16 1.79
CA ARG A 257 -14.93 -36.30 1.44
C ARG A 257 -14.53 -35.30 0.35
N LYS A 258 -15.32 -35.20 -0.73
CA LYS A 258 -15.12 -34.22 -1.81
C LYS A 258 -15.21 -32.77 -1.30
N ALA A 259 -16.16 -32.46 -0.41
CA ALA A 259 -16.25 -31.14 0.21
C ALA A 259 -15.02 -30.82 1.08
N GLN A 260 -14.49 -31.79 1.83
CA GLN A 260 -13.26 -31.64 2.62
C GLN A 260 -12.02 -31.48 1.74
N GLU A 261 -11.96 -32.13 0.57
CA GLU A 261 -10.89 -31.92 -0.43
C GLU A 261 -10.93 -30.51 -1.02
N GLU A 262 -12.11 -29.97 -1.35
CA GLU A 262 -12.24 -28.57 -1.79
C GLU A 262 -11.94 -27.56 -0.66
N GLU A 263 -12.37 -27.83 0.57
CA GLU A 263 -12.03 -27.02 1.74
C GLU A 263 -10.51 -27.00 1.99
N ALA A 264 -9.84 -28.14 1.86
CA ALA A 264 -8.37 -28.24 1.94
C ALA A 264 -7.68 -27.42 0.83
N LYS A 265 -8.16 -27.48 -0.42
CA LYS A 265 -7.65 -26.65 -1.52
C LYS A 265 -7.84 -25.16 -1.26
N VAL A 266 -9.01 -24.73 -0.75
CA VAL A 266 -9.27 -23.33 -0.40
C VAL A 266 -8.34 -22.85 0.72
N ASN A 267 -8.10 -23.69 1.73
CA ASN A 267 -7.17 -23.40 2.81
C ASN A 267 -5.71 -23.33 2.33
N GLU A 268 -5.28 -24.21 1.42
CA GLU A 268 -3.96 -24.16 0.79
C GLU A 268 -3.78 -22.89 -0.06
N ILE A 269 -4.80 -22.53 -0.87
CA ILE A 269 -4.81 -21.26 -1.63
C ILE A 269 -4.71 -20.06 -0.67
N ALA A 270 -5.41 -20.08 0.47
CA ALA A 270 -5.30 -19.01 1.48
C ALA A 270 -3.91 -18.96 2.14
N PHE A 271 -3.28 -20.12 2.38
CA PHE A 271 -1.92 -20.24 2.92
C PHE A 271 -0.88 -19.71 1.92
N ILE A 272 -0.94 -20.14 0.65
CA ILE A 272 -0.07 -19.65 -0.44
C ILE A 272 -0.21 -18.14 -0.61
N ASN A 273 -1.44 -17.60 -0.68
CA ASN A 273 -1.66 -16.15 -0.76
C ASN A 273 -1.07 -15.40 0.47
N THR A 274 -1.12 -16.01 1.65
CA THR A 274 -0.53 -15.43 2.88
C THR A 274 0.99 -15.44 2.82
N LEU A 275 1.62 -16.53 2.36
CA LEU A 275 3.07 -16.61 2.13
C LEU A 275 3.52 -15.64 1.04
N GLU A 276 2.79 -15.54 -0.07
CA GLU A 276 3.06 -14.56 -1.13
C GLU A 276 2.99 -13.12 -0.60
N ALA A 277 1.99 -12.78 0.21
CA ALA A 277 1.88 -11.46 0.83
C ALA A 277 3.05 -11.17 1.78
N GLN A 278 3.52 -12.17 2.53
CA GLN A 278 4.72 -12.06 3.37
C GLN A 278 5.99 -11.91 2.53
N ASN A 279 6.16 -12.69 1.46
CA ASN A 279 7.30 -12.60 0.55
C ASN A 279 7.35 -11.24 -0.16
N LYS A 280 6.22 -10.76 -0.70
CA LYS A 280 6.11 -9.42 -1.30
C LYS A 280 6.43 -8.31 -0.28
N LYS A 281 6.03 -8.48 0.99
CA LYS A 281 6.42 -7.57 2.08
C LYS A 281 7.93 -7.61 2.36
N MET A 282 8.54 -8.80 2.42
CA MET A 282 10.00 -8.94 2.61
C MET A 282 10.79 -8.35 1.45
N GLU A 283 10.34 -8.56 0.21
CA GLU A 283 10.95 -7.98 -0.98
C GLU A 283 10.89 -6.44 -0.97
N VAL A 284 9.74 -5.85 -0.64
CA VAL A 284 9.60 -4.39 -0.48
C VAL A 284 10.49 -3.86 0.64
N MET A 285 10.62 -4.57 1.76
CA MET A 285 11.53 -4.20 2.84
C MET A 285 13.01 -4.28 2.43
N SER A 286 13.42 -5.33 1.71
CA SER A 286 14.77 -5.47 1.18
C SER A 286 15.10 -4.39 0.15
N ARG A 287 14.21 -4.11 -0.80
CA ARG A 287 14.35 -2.99 -1.75
C ARG A 287 14.47 -1.65 -1.01
N HIS A 288 13.73 -1.45 0.08
CA HIS A 288 13.83 -0.24 0.90
C HIS A 288 15.20 -0.14 1.61
N GLN A 289 15.68 -1.23 2.21
CA GLN A 289 17.01 -1.32 2.82
C GLN A 289 18.12 -1.04 1.81
N ASP A 290 18.03 -1.57 0.58
CA ASP A 290 18.98 -1.25 -0.50
C ASP A 290 18.97 0.25 -0.87
N HIS A 291 17.80 0.89 -0.88
CA HIS A 291 17.68 2.33 -1.12
C HIS A 291 18.24 3.14 0.06
N GLU A 292 18.03 2.69 1.30
CA GLU A 292 18.59 3.33 2.49
C GLU A 292 20.12 3.21 2.53
N ALA A 293 20.68 2.02 2.28
CA ALA A 293 22.11 1.78 2.18
C ALA A 293 22.76 2.70 1.12
N ARG A 294 22.21 2.77 -0.10
CA ARG A 294 22.68 3.69 -1.14
C ARG A 294 22.62 5.18 -0.73
N LEU A 295 21.69 5.57 0.13
CA LEU A 295 21.61 6.92 0.69
C LEU A 295 22.63 7.16 1.80
N GLN A 296 22.91 6.13 2.62
CA GLN A 296 23.97 6.14 3.63
C GLN A 296 25.35 6.23 2.96
N ASP A 297 25.65 5.38 1.97
CA ASP A 297 26.88 5.42 1.15
C ASP A 297 27.11 6.83 0.56
N LEU A 298 26.08 7.41 -0.06
CA LEU A 298 26.16 8.75 -0.66
C LEU A 298 26.32 9.85 0.39
N GLN A 299 25.80 9.64 1.61
CA GLN A 299 26.02 10.54 2.75
C GLN A 299 27.44 10.43 3.30
N GLU A 300 27.98 9.21 3.42
CA GLU A 300 29.36 8.97 3.83
C GLU A 300 30.35 9.50 2.79
N GLU A 301 30.11 9.32 1.50
CA GLU A 301 30.95 9.88 0.44
C GLU A 301 30.97 11.41 0.50
N ARG A 302 29.82 12.05 0.82
CA ARG A 302 29.74 13.50 1.11
C ARG A 302 30.41 13.90 2.42
N GLN A 303 30.52 13.03 3.42
CA GLN A 303 31.30 13.29 4.63
C GLN A 303 32.80 13.16 4.35
N ARG A 304 33.24 12.08 3.69
CA ARG A 304 34.61 11.88 3.22
C ARG A 304 35.10 13.03 2.36
N LYS A 305 34.35 13.43 1.33
CA LYS A 305 34.71 14.58 0.47
C LYS A 305 34.84 15.89 1.26
N ARG A 306 34.03 16.09 2.32
CA ARG A 306 34.17 17.25 3.23
C ARG A 306 35.40 17.12 4.14
N GLY A 307 35.69 15.96 4.70
CA GLY A 307 36.89 15.71 5.50
C GLY A 307 38.18 15.85 4.68
N GLU A 308 38.21 15.30 3.46
CA GLU A 308 39.30 15.47 2.50
C GLU A 308 39.48 16.93 2.07
N GLN A 309 38.38 17.69 1.88
CA GLN A 309 38.44 19.13 1.60
C GLN A 309 38.98 19.91 2.79
N GLN A 310 38.51 19.63 4.01
CA GLN A 310 39.02 20.24 5.24
C GLN A 310 40.50 19.93 5.45
N ALA A 311 40.95 18.69 5.21
CA ALA A 311 42.35 18.31 5.28
C ALA A 311 43.22 19.01 4.21
N LYS A 312 42.69 19.23 3.01
CA LYS A 312 43.35 20.05 1.96
C LYS A 312 43.43 21.52 2.39
N GLU A 313 42.41 22.05 3.03
CA GLU A 313 42.36 23.43 3.53
C GLU A 313 43.30 23.65 4.72
N THR A 314 43.38 22.73 5.68
CA THR A 314 44.35 22.82 6.80
C THR A 314 45.78 22.68 6.29
N ALA A 315 46.09 21.70 5.43
CA ALA A 315 47.42 21.56 4.85
C ALA A 315 47.83 22.79 4.00
N ALA A 316 46.88 23.39 3.26
CA ALA A 316 47.11 24.64 2.53
C ALA A 316 47.32 25.84 3.46
N TYR A 317 46.60 25.91 4.58
CA TYR A 317 46.80 26.94 5.61
C TYR A 317 48.15 26.79 6.32
N GLU A 318 48.54 25.58 6.70
CA GLU A 318 49.84 25.29 7.29
C GLU A 318 50.99 25.64 6.33
N ARG A 319 50.88 25.26 5.05
CA ARG A 319 51.87 25.65 4.03
C ARG A 319 51.95 27.17 3.85
N ARG A 320 50.84 27.90 3.91
CA ARG A 320 50.83 29.38 3.89
C ARG A 320 51.52 29.96 5.13
N LYS A 321 51.21 29.43 6.32
CA LYS A 321 51.82 29.81 7.59
C LYS A 321 53.33 29.54 7.61
N GLN A 322 53.78 28.42 7.03
CA GLN A 322 55.20 28.10 6.86
C GLN A 322 55.90 29.09 5.93
N LEU A 323 55.33 29.39 4.76
CA LEU A 323 55.90 30.37 3.81
C LEU A 323 55.91 31.80 4.38
N GLU A 324 54.92 32.17 5.20
CA GLU A 324 54.91 33.46 5.89
C GLU A 324 55.95 33.50 7.02
N ALA A 325 56.10 32.42 7.79
CA ALA A 325 57.15 32.30 8.81
C ALA A 325 58.56 32.30 8.18
N GLU A 326 58.77 31.63 7.04
CA GLU A 326 60.02 31.68 6.27
C GLU A 326 60.32 33.11 5.78
N ARG A 327 59.30 33.82 5.26
CA ARG A 327 59.42 35.22 4.87
C ARG A 327 59.77 36.13 6.06
N GLN A 328 59.16 35.91 7.22
CA GLN A 328 59.44 36.65 8.45
C GLN A 328 60.87 36.36 8.93
N ALA A 329 61.27 35.09 9.05
CA ALA A 329 62.61 34.67 9.41
C ALA A 329 63.69 35.25 8.47
N ARG A 330 63.43 35.30 7.16
CA ARG A 330 64.34 35.91 6.17
C ARG A 330 64.40 37.45 6.30
N LEU A 331 63.33 38.12 6.71
CA LEU A 331 63.35 39.54 7.03
C LEU A 331 64.10 39.82 8.34
N GLU A 332 63.98 38.94 9.33
CA GLU A 332 64.74 38.99 10.58
C GLU A 332 66.23 38.70 10.35
N GLU A 333 66.58 37.70 9.55
CA GLU A 333 67.95 37.41 9.11
C GLU A 333 68.58 38.62 8.39
N MET A 334 67.83 39.27 7.49
CA MET A 334 68.28 40.49 6.82
C MET A 334 68.40 41.70 7.77
N LYS A 335 67.59 41.76 8.83
CA LYS A 335 67.70 42.76 9.90
C LYS A 335 68.92 42.49 10.79
N GLN A 336 69.13 41.25 11.22
CA GLN A 336 70.30 40.80 11.98
C GLN A 336 71.58 41.08 11.19
N LYS A 337 71.65 40.71 9.91
CA LYS A 337 72.79 41.02 9.03
C LYS A 337 73.07 42.53 8.91
N ARG A 338 72.07 43.40 8.97
CA ARG A 338 72.29 44.86 9.08
C ARG A 338 72.81 45.26 10.45
N GLN A 339 72.21 44.75 11.53
CA GLN A 339 72.66 45.02 12.90
C GLN A 339 74.10 44.52 13.14
N ASP A 340 74.49 43.40 12.54
CA ASP A 340 75.86 42.86 12.58
C ASP A 340 76.84 43.70 11.76
N GLN A 341 76.41 44.24 10.60
CA GLN A 341 77.21 45.17 9.81
C GLN A 341 77.38 46.52 10.52
N GLU A 342 76.31 47.05 11.10
CA GLU A 342 76.31 48.26 11.93
C GLU A 342 77.17 48.07 13.18
N ALA A 343 77.05 46.93 13.87
CA ALA A 343 77.87 46.58 15.02
C ALA A 343 79.34 46.37 14.65
N LYS A 344 79.65 45.75 13.49
CA LYS A 344 81.02 45.61 12.99
C LYS A 344 81.62 46.97 12.64
N PHE A 345 80.88 47.83 11.94
CA PHE A 345 81.30 49.20 11.64
C PHE A 345 81.49 50.03 12.92
N LEU A 346 80.62 49.85 13.92
CA LEU A 346 80.75 50.52 15.21
C LEU A 346 81.97 50.02 16.01
N ARG A 347 82.27 48.71 16.00
CA ARG A 347 83.50 48.15 16.59
C ARG A 347 84.73 48.70 15.88
N GLU A 348 84.77 48.65 14.55
CA GLU A 348 85.89 49.17 13.75
C GLU A 348 86.09 50.68 13.97
N LYS A 349 85.00 51.45 14.11
CA LYS A 349 85.05 52.86 14.48
C LYS A 349 85.60 53.05 15.89
N GLN A 350 85.11 52.29 16.89
CA GLN A 350 85.58 52.36 18.28
C GLN A 350 87.06 51.93 18.41
N GLU A 351 87.51 50.95 17.63
CA GLU A 351 88.92 50.53 17.56
C GLU A 351 89.79 51.63 16.93
N LYS A 352 89.34 52.26 15.83
CA LYS A 352 90.01 53.43 15.22
C LYS A 352 90.00 54.67 16.13
N GLU A 353 88.96 54.83 16.95
CA GLU A 353 88.83 55.93 17.92
C GLU A 353 89.76 55.71 19.12
N LYS A 354 89.79 54.48 19.68
CA LYS A 354 90.76 54.07 20.70
C LYS A 354 92.20 54.19 20.20
N ALA A 355 92.51 53.71 18.98
CA ALA A 355 93.85 53.84 18.40
C ALA A 355 94.26 55.31 18.19
N ARG A 356 93.31 56.22 17.90
CA ARG A 356 93.57 57.67 17.87
C ARG A 356 93.80 58.24 19.27
N GLU A 357 93.04 57.80 20.26
CA GLU A 357 93.20 58.22 21.65
C GLU A 357 94.52 57.71 22.25
N GLU A 358 94.92 56.47 21.94
CA GLU A 358 96.19 55.86 22.32
C GLU A 358 97.36 56.52 21.62
N ALA A 359 97.28 56.81 20.30
CA ALA A 359 98.30 57.59 19.60
C ALA A 359 98.37 59.06 20.09
N ALA A 360 97.27 59.62 20.60
CA ALA A 360 97.27 60.93 21.25
C ALA A 360 97.91 60.88 22.64
N LYS A 361 97.63 59.83 23.43
CA LYS A 361 98.27 59.55 24.73
C LYS A 361 99.77 59.25 24.56
N GLU A 362 100.17 58.52 23.53
CA GLU A 362 101.56 58.26 23.18
C GLU A 362 102.28 59.55 22.80
N LYS A 363 101.70 60.38 21.91
CA LYS A 363 102.24 61.72 21.59
C LYS A 363 102.22 62.68 22.78
N ALA A 364 101.33 62.49 23.75
CA ALA A 364 101.37 63.23 25.01
C ALA A 364 102.56 62.78 25.88
N ARG A 365 102.81 61.46 26.01
CA ARG A 365 104.01 60.91 26.67
C ARG A 365 105.30 61.31 25.95
N GLU A 366 105.33 61.32 24.62
CA GLU A 366 106.48 61.78 23.82
C GLU A 366 106.75 63.26 24.09
N ARG A 367 105.72 64.10 24.14
CA ARG A 367 105.82 65.52 24.52
C ARG A 367 106.28 65.69 25.97
N GLU A 368 105.77 64.89 26.89
CA GLU A 368 106.16 64.88 28.30
C GLU A 368 107.63 64.47 28.48
N GLN A 369 108.07 63.39 27.85
CA GLN A 369 109.47 62.96 27.80
C GLN A 369 110.37 64.01 27.15
N ARG A 370 109.92 64.66 26.08
CA ARG A 370 110.67 65.72 25.40
C ARG A 370 110.71 67.03 26.20
N LEU A 371 109.70 67.31 27.02
CA LEU A 371 109.69 68.38 28.00
C LEU A 371 110.58 68.04 29.21
N ALA A 372 110.58 66.79 29.68
CA ALA A 372 111.46 66.30 30.72
C ALA A 372 112.94 66.39 30.28
N ALA A 373 113.29 65.83 29.12
CA ALA A 373 114.64 65.94 28.54
C ALA A 373 115.04 67.40 28.25
N ARG A 374 114.09 68.28 27.87
CA ARG A 374 114.35 69.72 27.77
C ARG A 374 114.60 70.36 29.14
N ASN A 375 113.86 69.97 30.16
CA ASN A 375 114.03 70.48 31.53
C ASN A 375 115.33 69.97 32.15
N GLU A 376 115.73 68.72 31.88
CA GLU A 376 117.02 68.13 32.25
C GLU A 376 118.17 68.83 31.50
N ALA A 377 118.03 69.10 30.20
CA ALA A 377 118.97 69.91 29.44
C ALA A 377 119.05 71.35 29.97
N LEU A 378 117.95 71.93 30.45
CA LEU A 378 117.93 73.24 31.11
C LEU A 378 118.52 73.19 32.53
N GLN A 379 118.33 72.09 33.27
CA GLN A 379 118.93 71.89 34.60
C GLN A 379 120.44 71.70 34.49
N THR A 380 120.92 70.78 33.64
CA THR A 380 122.35 70.59 33.39
C THR A 380 123.00 71.84 32.77
N ALA A 381 122.31 72.56 31.89
CA ALA A 381 122.77 73.87 31.42
C ALA A 381 122.77 74.92 32.55
N ALA A 382 121.81 74.90 33.47
CA ALA A 382 121.76 75.78 34.63
C ALA A 382 122.81 75.41 35.70
N GLU A 383 123.18 74.13 35.84
CA GLU A 383 124.28 73.66 36.69
C GLU A 383 125.63 74.05 36.09
N GLN A 384 125.82 73.86 34.77
CA GLN A 384 126.99 74.40 34.07
C GLN A 384 127.02 75.93 34.13
N LEU A 385 125.87 76.61 34.07
CA LEU A 385 125.76 78.05 34.27
C LEU A 385 126.06 78.42 35.73
N GLN A 386 125.64 77.65 36.73
CA GLN A 386 125.97 77.85 38.14
C GLN A 386 127.45 77.59 38.43
N LEU A 387 128.10 76.62 37.77
CA LEU A 387 129.54 76.42 37.83
C LEU A 387 130.29 77.55 37.14
N LYS A 388 129.82 78.01 35.96
CA LYS A 388 130.33 79.21 35.28
C LYS A 388 130.04 80.49 36.06
N ILE A 389 128.97 80.57 36.84
CA ILE A 389 128.63 81.68 37.73
C ILE A 389 129.48 81.61 38.99
N LYS A 390 129.76 80.45 39.58
CA LYS A 390 130.71 80.31 40.69
C LYS A 390 132.13 80.67 40.24
N HIS A 391 132.56 80.19 39.08
CA HIS A 391 133.84 80.60 38.47
C HIS A 391 133.84 82.10 38.15
N LYS A 392 132.80 82.64 37.53
CA LYS A 392 132.67 84.09 37.28
C LYS A 392 132.45 84.90 38.55
N GLN A 393 131.95 84.35 39.65
CA GLN A 393 131.86 85.02 40.96
C GLN A 393 133.20 84.97 41.68
N GLN A 394 134.05 83.97 41.44
CA GLN A 394 135.45 83.98 41.89
C GLN A 394 136.31 84.91 41.02
N GLU A 395 136.07 84.97 39.71
CA GLU A 395 136.67 85.99 38.83
C GLU A 395 136.07 87.38 39.03
N SER A 396 134.86 87.51 39.57
CA SER A 396 134.15 88.77 39.80
C SER A 396 134.02 89.15 41.26
N THR A 397 134.55 88.39 42.22
CA THR A 397 135.09 88.98 43.44
C THR A 397 136.42 89.60 43.07
N LYS A 398 137.34 88.85 42.46
CA LYS A 398 138.61 89.37 41.90
C LYS A 398 138.42 90.60 41.00
N ARG A 399 137.40 90.60 40.12
CA ARG A 399 137.06 91.75 39.28
C ARG A 399 136.10 92.76 39.91
N HIS A 400 135.42 92.49 41.02
CA HIS A 400 134.65 93.52 41.75
C HIS A 400 135.50 94.23 42.80
N GLU A 401 136.55 93.60 43.33
CA GLU A 401 137.70 94.29 43.91
C GLU A 401 138.25 95.33 42.90
N GLN A 402 138.34 94.96 41.62
CA GLN A 402 138.82 95.83 40.52
C GLN A 402 137.73 96.69 39.83
N ILE A 403 136.45 96.62 40.24
CA ILE A 403 135.32 97.35 39.60
C ILE A 403 134.46 98.11 40.62
N LEU A 404 134.62 97.89 41.93
CA LEU A 404 134.30 98.92 42.92
C LEU A 404 135.08 100.22 42.65
N GLU A 405 136.29 100.09 42.07
CA GLU A 405 137.09 101.20 41.54
C GLU A 405 136.47 101.87 40.29
N LEU A 406 135.61 101.18 39.53
CA LEU A 406 135.16 101.57 38.18
C LEU A 406 133.63 101.49 37.96
N VAL A 407 132.92 102.25 38.79
CA VAL A 407 132.01 103.34 38.33
C VAL A 407 130.76 102.98 37.46
N LYS A 408 129.58 103.13 38.09
CA LYS A 408 128.35 103.87 37.65
C LYS A 408 127.73 103.74 36.21
N GLU A 409 126.40 103.47 36.15
CA GLU A 409 125.31 104.07 35.28
C GLU A 409 124.74 103.50 33.91
N LYS A 410 123.52 102.84 33.97
CA LYS A 410 122.17 103.12 33.29
C LYS A 410 121.62 102.53 31.90
N ALA A 411 120.26 102.35 31.71
CA ALA A 411 119.44 101.61 30.62
C ALA A 411 117.86 101.92 30.61
N ALA A 412 116.79 101.46 29.84
CA ALA A 412 116.38 100.72 28.55
C ALA A 412 114.78 100.66 28.25
N GLY A 413 114.21 100.12 27.10
CA GLY A 413 112.72 99.90 26.75
C GLY A 413 112.37 99.42 25.25
N ALA A 414 111.16 99.17 24.62
CA ALA A 414 109.69 98.87 24.90
C ALA A 414 108.73 98.58 23.62
N SER A 415 107.43 98.10 23.75
CA SER A 415 106.18 98.10 22.80
C SER A 415 105.87 97.00 21.68
N ARG A 416 104.67 96.73 21.01
CA ARG A 416 103.12 96.84 21.12
C ARG A 416 102.22 96.20 19.92
N HIS A 417 100.83 96.16 19.99
CA HIS A 417 99.67 96.03 18.95
C HIS A 417 99.16 94.62 18.35
N SER A 418 97.97 94.33 17.69
CA SER A 418 96.51 94.80 17.56
C SER A 418 95.47 94.00 16.60
N THR A 419 94.11 93.94 16.86
CA THR A 419 92.81 93.86 15.96
C THR A 419 92.40 92.69 14.96
N GLN A 420 91.15 92.39 14.41
CA GLN A 420 89.64 92.37 14.78
C GLN A 420 88.55 91.81 13.71
N ASP A 421 87.25 91.51 14.10
CA ASP A 421 85.84 91.41 13.44
C ASP A 421 85.37 90.34 12.32
N GLU A 422 84.09 90.01 11.82
CA GLU A 422 82.59 90.43 11.87
C GLU A 422 81.45 89.30 11.54
N LEU A 423 80.16 89.53 11.04
CA LEU A 423 78.89 88.67 11.25
C LEU A 423 77.77 88.20 10.12
N PRO A 424 76.41 88.55 9.99
CA PRO A 424 75.20 87.58 9.89
C PRO A 424 73.83 87.80 9.00
N THR A 425 72.78 86.85 9.02
CA THR A 425 71.20 86.97 9.05
C THR A 425 70.08 86.50 7.96
N VAL A 426 68.80 86.12 8.40
CA VAL A 426 67.33 86.16 7.83
C VAL A 426 66.43 84.90 7.37
N THR A 427 65.03 84.93 7.41
CA THR A 427 63.95 83.83 7.23
C THR A 427 62.48 84.21 6.66
N PRO A 428 61.49 83.26 6.34
CA PRO A 428 60.10 83.50 5.76
C PRO A 428 58.79 82.72 6.30
N TYR A 429 57.55 82.85 5.70
CA TYR A 429 56.15 82.43 6.19
C TYR A 429 55.04 81.88 5.15
N GLU A 430 53.77 81.56 5.54
CA GLU A 430 52.67 80.83 4.77
C GLU A 430 51.16 81.33 4.82
N ARG A 431 50.27 81.04 3.80
CA ARG A 431 48.75 80.68 3.80
C ARG A 431 47.91 81.05 2.52
N LYS A 432 46.57 80.72 2.40
CA LYS A 432 45.67 80.77 1.18
C LYS A 432 44.17 81.17 1.43
N LYS A 433 43.35 81.56 0.42
CA LYS A 433 42.00 82.24 0.54
C LYS A 433 40.85 81.77 -0.43
N ILE A 434 39.61 82.31 -0.30
CA ILE A 434 38.44 82.10 -1.21
C ILE A 434 37.58 83.38 -1.43
N CYS A 435 36.88 83.51 -2.58
CA CYS A 435 35.86 84.55 -2.81
C CYS A 435 34.42 84.03 -2.64
N THR A 436 33.59 84.72 -1.85
CA THR A 436 32.21 84.30 -1.52
C THR A 436 31.11 84.84 -2.44
N LEU A 437 31.41 85.73 -3.40
CA LEU A 437 30.45 86.13 -4.45
C LEU A 437 30.35 85.10 -5.58
N CYS A 438 31.43 84.36 -5.84
CA CYS A 438 31.52 83.42 -6.95
C CYS A 438 31.81 81.97 -6.51
N ASN A 439 32.07 81.73 -5.22
CA ASN A 439 32.53 80.45 -4.67
C ASN A 439 33.74 79.85 -5.42
N VAL A 440 34.71 80.71 -5.78
CA VAL A 440 35.96 80.30 -6.46
C VAL A 440 37.13 80.38 -5.49
N GLN A 441 37.87 79.28 -5.38
CA GLN A 441 39.08 79.16 -4.54
C GLN A 441 40.24 79.96 -5.13
N ILE A 442 40.99 80.66 -4.26
CA ILE A 442 42.09 81.55 -4.66
C ILE A 442 43.40 81.01 -4.10
N VAL A 443 44.16 80.34 -4.98
CA VAL A 443 45.38 79.58 -4.64
C VAL A 443 46.68 80.38 -4.68
N SER A 444 46.68 81.57 -5.29
CA SER A 444 47.80 82.53 -5.30
C SER A 444 47.32 83.96 -5.56
N GLU A 445 48.18 84.94 -5.29
CA GLU A 445 47.90 86.37 -5.53
C GLU A 445 47.75 86.72 -7.02
N VAL A 446 48.49 86.04 -7.90
CA VAL A 446 48.30 86.15 -9.36
C VAL A 446 46.90 85.65 -9.78
N TYR A 447 46.38 84.63 -9.08
CA TYR A 447 45.04 84.09 -9.31
C TYR A 447 43.91 84.96 -8.71
N LEU A 448 44.21 85.72 -7.66
CA LEU A 448 43.31 86.74 -7.10
C LEU A 448 43.02 87.83 -8.14
N ILE A 449 44.08 88.42 -8.71
CA ILE A 449 43.97 89.54 -9.66
C ILE A 449 43.24 89.11 -10.95
N SER A 450 43.44 87.87 -11.42
CA SER A 450 42.72 87.36 -12.59
C SER A 450 41.25 87.03 -12.30
N HIS A 451 40.91 86.63 -11.07
CA HIS A 451 39.51 86.40 -10.66
C HIS A 451 38.71 87.71 -10.60
N LEU A 452 39.25 88.74 -9.93
CA LEU A 452 38.60 90.05 -9.76
C LEU A 452 38.29 90.73 -11.11
N ARG A 453 39.17 90.55 -12.11
CA ARG A 453 39.03 91.12 -13.46
C ARG A 453 38.23 90.21 -14.42
N GLY A 454 37.68 89.10 -13.93
CA GLY A 454 36.89 88.16 -14.72
C GLY A 454 35.43 88.60 -14.87
N LYS A 455 34.88 88.55 -16.09
CA LYS A 455 33.49 88.95 -16.41
C LYS A 455 32.41 88.34 -15.48
N LYS A 456 32.61 87.11 -15.00
CA LYS A 456 31.67 86.46 -14.07
C LYS A 456 31.63 87.11 -12.69
N HIS A 457 32.75 87.67 -12.21
CA HIS A 457 32.82 88.38 -10.94
C HIS A 457 32.21 89.78 -11.06
N GLN A 458 32.54 90.48 -12.15
CA GLN A 458 31.99 91.81 -12.47
C GLN A 458 30.46 91.79 -12.59
N LEU A 459 29.88 90.84 -13.33
CA LEU A 459 28.42 90.69 -13.42
C LEU A 459 27.77 90.38 -12.06
N ALA A 460 28.42 89.58 -11.20
CA ALA A 460 27.92 89.27 -9.86
C ALA A 460 27.95 90.48 -8.91
N LEU A 461 28.90 91.41 -9.10
CA LEU A 461 28.93 92.69 -8.38
C LEU A 461 27.85 93.65 -8.89
N GLU A 462 27.68 93.78 -10.21
CA GLU A 462 26.66 94.64 -10.82
C GLU A 462 25.23 94.26 -10.39
N ASP A 463 24.94 92.96 -10.26
CA ASP A 463 23.63 92.47 -9.84
C ASP A 463 23.32 92.76 -8.34
N VAL A 464 24.37 92.88 -7.51
CA VAL A 464 24.31 93.26 -6.08
C VAL A 464 24.27 94.78 -5.88
N GLN A 465 24.94 95.56 -6.74
CA GLN A 465 25.19 96.99 -6.55
C GLN A 465 24.18 97.91 -7.28
N LYS A 466 22.96 97.41 -7.51
CA LYS A 466 21.89 98.10 -8.25
C LYS A 466 21.59 99.51 -7.71
N GLY A 467 22.06 100.52 -8.44
CA GLY A 467 21.66 101.92 -8.29
C GLY A 467 22.71 102.90 -7.76
N LYS A 468 23.93 102.47 -7.40
CA LYS A 468 24.97 103.39 -6.89
C LYS A 468 26.33 103.19 -7.57
N LYS A 469 26.70 104.12 -8.45
CA LYS A 469 28.05 104.22 -9.00
C LYS A 469 28.98 104.81 -7.92
N THR A 470 30.06 104.09 -7.61
CA THR A 470 31.15 104.53 -6.74
C THR A 470 32.47 104.21 -7.41
N GLU A 471 33.36 105.18 -7.53
CA GLU A 471 34.63 105.07 -8.26
C GLU A 471 35.72 104.38 -7.42
N ASP A 472 35.47 103.14 -6.99
CA ASP A 472 36.54 102.19 -6.62
C ASP A 472 36.00 100.75 -6.51
N ASN A 473 35.94 100.04 -7.65
CA ASN A 473 35.29 98.72 -7.73
C ASN A 473 36.19 97.57 -7.20
N GLU A 474 37.52 97.67 -7.35
CA GLU A 474 38.45 96.66 -6.84
C GLU A 474 38.44 96.62 -5.30
N ALA A 475 38.28 97.76 -4.60
CA ALA A 475 38.20 97.82 -3.14
C ALA A 475 36.93 97.15 -2.58
N PHE A 476 35.77 97.37 -3.18
CA PHE A 476 34.51 96.73 -2.78
C PHE A 476 34.55 95.21 -3.01
N SER A 477 35.16 94.78 -4.12
CA SER A 477 35.32 93.36 -4.47
C SER A 477 36.08 92.55 -3.40
N LEU A 478 37.11 93.16 -2.78
CA LEU A 478 37.92 92.52 -1.73
C LEU A 478 37.14 92.23 -0.45
N GLN A 479 36.05 92.95 -0.15
CA GLN A 479 35.23 92.75 1.04
C GLN A 479 34.53 91.37 1.07
N TYR A 480 34.41 90.73 -0.09
CA TYR A 480 33.83 89.40 -0.28
C TYR A 480 34.87 88.27 -0.36
N ILE A 481 36.13 88.54 -0.01
CA ILE A 481 37.20 87.53 0.04
C ILE A 481 37.49 87.20 1.50
N LYS A 482 37.34 85.91 1.84
CA LYS A 482 37.43 85.40 3.20
C LYS A 482 38.36 84.20 3.25
N ASP A 483 38.82 83.85 4.45
CA ASP A 483 39.63 82.66 4.67
C ASP A 483 38.74 81.43 4.85
N MET A 484 39.19 80.27 4.37
CA MET A 484 38.43 79.01 4.41
C MET A 484 38.47 78.37 5.80
N GLY A 485 37.32 78.28 6.46
CA GLY A 485 37.10 77.30 7.54
C GLY A 485 36.97 75.89 6.96
N LEU A 486 37.53 74.88 7.62
CA LEU A 486 37.66 73.52 7.06
C LEU A 486 36.46 72.59 7.27
N ASP A 487 35.40 73.03 7.95
CA ASP A 487 34.25 72.20 8.33
C ASP A 487 32.97 72.55 7.54
N LYS A 488 32.53 71.63 6.66
CA LYS A 488 31.17 71.41 6.07
C LYS A 488 31.16 71.03 4.58
N ILE A 489 31.92 69.99 4.18
CA ILE A 489 31.82 69.42 2.81
C ILE A 489 31.65 67.88 2.80
N ASP A 490 32.28 67.12 3.72
CA ASP A 490 32.27 65.63 3.66
C ASP A 490 30.93 64.99 4.09
N ASP A 491 30.33 65.45 5.19
CA ASP A 491 29.18 64.76 5.84
C ASP A 491 27.97 64.56 4.93
N ASN A 492 27.61 65.57 4.13
CA ASN A 492 26.40 65.54 3.31
C ASN A 492 26.48 64.50 2.18
N VAL A 493 27.68 64.32 1.60
CA VAL A 493 27.93 63.30 0.58
C VAL A 493 27.82 61.90 1.17
N LYS A 494 28.45 61.68 2.34
CA LYS A 494 28.41 60.44 3.11
C LYS A 494 26.98 60.03 3.47
N GLU A 495 26.22 60.94 4.06
CA GLU A 495 24.85 60.65 4.50
C GLU A 495 23.92 60.34 3.31
N CYS A 496 24.13 61.00 2.17
CA CYS A 496 23.41 60.72 0.93
C CYS A 496 23.68 59.30 0.41
N GLU A 497 24.94 58.85 0.45
CA GLU A 497 25.33 57.50 0.03
C GLU A 497 24.84 56.43 1.02
N GLU A 498 24.92 56.67 2.32
CA GLU A 498 24.38 55.75 3.34
C GLU A 498 22.87 55.55 3.17
N ARG A 499 22.10 56.64 3.01
CA ARG A 499 20.64 56.61 2.74
C ARG A 499 20.34 55.82 1.45
N LYS A 500 21.12 56.02 0.37
CA LYS A 500 21.01 55.22 -0.87
C LYS A 500 21.34 53.74 -0.64
N SER A 501 22.34 53.42 0.19
CA SER A 501 22.68 52.05 0.57
C SER A 501 21.56 51.38 1.38
N ALA A 502 20.93 52.12 2.29
CA ALA A 502 19.84 51.65 3.14
C ALA A 502 18.58 51.33 2.31
N PHE A 503 18.23 52.18 1.34
CA PHE A 503 17.16 51.88 0.38
C PHE A 503 17.47 50.65 -0.48
N LYS A 504 18.69 50.49 -1.01
CA LYS A 504 19.11 49.28 -1.73
C LYS A 504 18.99 48.02 -0.85
N LYS A 505 19.43 48.08 0.41
CA LYS A 505 19.31 47.00 1.42
C LYS A 505 17.83 46.67 1.71
N ARG A 506 16.96 47.67 1.89
CA ARG A 506 15.51 47.50 2.13
C ARG A 506 14.81 46.87 0.91
N ALA A 507 15.10 47.34 -0.30
CA ALA A 507 14.56 46.79 -1.55
C ALA A 507 15.04 45.35 -1.82
N LYS A 508 16.27 44.98 -1.42
CA LYS A 508 16.74 43.59 -1.47
C LYS A 508 15.96 42.73 -0.46
N LYS A 509 15.82 43.15 0.80
CA LYS A 509 15.02 42.44 1.82
C LYS A 509 13.55 42.25 1.39
N ILE A 510 12.92 43.24 0.77
CA ILE A 510 11.53 43.12 0.25
C ILE A 510 11.46 42.06 -0.86
N ARG A 511 12.34 42.12 -1.88
CA ARG A 511 12.36 41.10 -2.95
C ARG A 511 12.64 39.70 -2.42
N THR A 512 13.55 39.54 -1.45
CA THR A 512 13.81 38.24 -0.81
C THR A 512 12.58 37.73 -0.04
N ARG A 513 11.84 38.60 0.67
CA ARG A 513 10.58 38.20 1.35
C ARG A 513 9.47 37.81 0.37
N MET A 514 9.33 38.53 -0.74
CA MET A 514 8.32 38.19 -1.75
C MET A 514 8.66 36.88 -2.48
N ALA A 515 9.93 36.64 -2.78
CA ALA A 515 10.38 35.36 -3.34
C ALA A 515 10.31 34.19 -2.32
N ALA A 516 10.44 34.46 -1.03
CA ALA A 516 10.22 33.45 0.03
C ALA A 516 8.72 33.10 0.13
N ARG A 517 7.84 34.11 0.26
CA ARG A 517 6.39 33.92 0.26
C ARG A 517 5.85 33.28 -1.02
N GLY A 518 6.44 33.58 -2.17
CA GLY A 518 6.14 32.89 -3.43
C GLY A 518 6.37 31.39 -3.33
N ARG A 519 7.56 30.97 -2.86
CA ARG A 519 7.87 29.55 -2.63
C ARG A 519 7.05 28.91 -1.52
N GLU A 520 6.71 29.63 -0.46
CA GLU A 520 5.80 29.17 0.60
C GLU A 520 4.38 28.93 0.04
N TYR A 521 3.91 29.79 -0.85
CA TYR A 521 2.63 29.66 -1.55
C TYR A 521 2.63 28.53 -2.59
N GLU A 522 3.69 28.40 -3.39
CA GLU A 522 3.89 27.29 -4.32
C GLU A 522 3.95 25.94 -3.59
N ALA A 523 4.69 25.88 -2.47
CA ALA A 523 4.77 24.67 -1.63
C ALA A 523 3.42 24.32 -1.00
N THR A 524 2.65 25.29 -0.49
CA THR A 524 1.31 25.03 0.05
C THR A 524 0.33 24.61 -1.04
N LEU A 525 0.36 25.20 -2.24
CA LEU A 525 -0.39 24.72 -3.41
C LEU A 525 -0.05 23.26 -3.77
N SER A 526 1.24 22.90 -3.81
CA SER A 526 1.68 21.53 -4.11
C SER A 526 1.26 20.50 -3.05
N ASN A 527 1.03 20.93 -1.80
CA ASN A 527 0.55 20.08 -0.71
C ASN A 527 -0.98 20.02 -0.62
N VAL A 528 -1.69 21.06 -1.06
CA VAL A 528 -3.17 21.11 -1.12
C VAL A 528 -3.71 20.35 -2.35
N SER A 529 -2.90 20.17 -3.40
CA SER A 529 -3.27 19.42 -4.59
C SER A 529 -2.24 18.32 -4.95
N LYS A 530 -2.33 17.20 -4.24
CA LYS A 530 -2.16 15.89 -4.88
C LYS A 530 -3.56 15.41 -5.30
N PRO A 531 -3.97 15.52 -6.58
CA PRO A 531 -5.19 14.87 -7.03
C PRO A 531 -5.05 13.37 -6.79
N GLN A 532 -6.13 12.73 -6.34
CA GLN A 532 -6.22 11.27 -6.40
C GLN A 532 -6.02 10.86 -7.86
N GLU A 533 -4.93 10.15 -8.17
CA GLU A 533 -4.57 9.88 -9.56
C GLU A 533 -5.66 9.05 -10.24
N SER A 534 -6.21 9.55 -11.34
CA SER A 534 -7.14 8.79 -12.17
C SER A 534 -6.48 7.52 -12.67
N SER A 535 -7.14 6.37 -12.50
CA SER A 535 -6.73 5.10 -13.13
C SER A 535 -6.75 5.18 -14.65
N LYS A 536 -7.44 6.17 -15.23
CA LYS A 536 -7.48 6.48 -16.67
C LYS A 536 -6.43 7.52 -17.09
N LYS A 537 -5.54 7.99 -16.21
CA LYS A 537 -4.55 9.07 -16.48
C LYS A 537 -3.74 8.86 -17.77
N SER A 538 -3.26 7.65 -18.02
CA SER A 538 -2.53 7.30 -19.26
C SER A 538 -3.43 7.37 -20.50
N LYS A 539 -4.65 6.81 -20.42
CA LYS A 539 -5.63 6.78 -21.52
C LYS A 539 -6.16 8.19 -21.83
N LEU A 540 -6.45 9.01 -20.81
CA LEU A 540 -6.71 10.45 -20.94
C LEU A 540 -5.55 11.19 -21.64
N GLN A 541 -4.29 10.93 -21.24
CA GLN A 541 -3.14 11.60 -21.84
C GLN A 541 -2.92 11.16 -23.31
N LYS A 542 -3.19 9.90 -23.65
CA LYS A 542 -3.16 9.39 -25.03
C LYS A 542 -4.23 10.07 -25.89
N VAL A 543 -5.49 10.04 -25.47
CA VAL A 543 -6.62 10.66 -26.19
C VAL A 543 -6.40 12.17 -26.37
N ILE A 544 -5.95 12.91 -25.35
CA ILE A 544 -5.64 14.34 -25.48
C ILE A 544 -4.51 14.56 -26.50
N LYS A 545 -3.45 13.75 -26.51
CA LYS A 545 -2.36 13.83 -27.50
C LYS A 545 -2.83 13.52 -28.92
N ASP A 546 -3.70 12.54 -29.12
CA ASP A 546 -4.21 12.18 -30.44
C ASP A 546 -5.17 13.25 -31.01
N LEU A 547 -6.06 13.82 -30.19
CA LEU A 547 -6.84 15.01 -30.57
C LEU A 547 -5.91 16.16 -31.01
N ASP A 548 -4.82 16.38 -30.26
CA ASP A 548 -3.84 17.43 -30.54
C ASP A 548 -3.03 17.15 -31.83
N ARG A 549 -2.74 15.87 -32.12
CA ARG A 549 -2.10 15.39 -33.35
C ARG A 549 -3.02 15.58 -34.57
N TYR A 550 -4.32 15.30 -34.43
CA TYR A 550 -5.30 15.51 -35.50
C TYR A 550 -5.57 16.99 -35.78
N LEU A 551 -5.42 17.88 -34.80
CA LEU A 551 -5.39 19.34 -35.04
C LEU A 551 -4.09 19.78 -35.75
N LYS A 552 -2.93 19.34 -35.27
CA LYS A 552 -1.61 19.80 -35.75
C LYS A 552 -1.23 19.31 -37.15
N THR A 553 -1.89 18.27 -37.66
CA THR A 553 -1.61 17.69 -38.99
C THR A 553 -2.58 18.12 -40.09
N GLN A 554 -3.37 19.17 -39.85
CA GLN A 554 -4.21 19.78 -40.89
C GLN A 554 -3.39 20.71 -41.79
N SER A 555 -3.56 20.55 -43.10
CA SER A 555 -3.16 21.53 -44.12
C SER A 555 -4.37 22.37 -44.54
N THR A 556 -4.14 23.46 -45.27
CA THR A 556 -5.18 24.42 -45.68
C THR A 556 -6.16 23.80 -46.69
N GLY A 557 -7.22 23.16 -46.21
CA GLY A 557 -8.26 22.55 -47.04
C GLY A 557 -9.30 21.77 -46.24
N PRO A 558 -10.24 21.09 -46.91
CA PRO A 558 -11.25 20.25 -46.27
C PRO A 558 -10.63 19.10 -45.47
N TRP A 559 -11.22 18.77 -44.32
CA TRP A 559 -10.81 17.60 -43.55
C TRP A 559 -11.11 16.32 -44.31
N ALA A 560 -10.08 15.49 -44.55
CA ALA A 560 -10.27 14.16 -45.10
C ALA A 560 -11.16 13.31 -44.17
N ALA A 561 -12.13 12.59 -44.71
CA ALA A 561 -13.11 11.82 -43.91
C ALA A 561 -12.47 10.90 -42.86
N ASN A 562 -11.33 10.28 -43.19
CA ASN A 562 -10.57 9.43 -42.27
C ASN A 562 -10.03 10.19 -41.04
N ARG A 563 -9.79 11.51 -41.14
CA ARG A 563 -9.41 12.38 -40.01
C ARG A 563 -10.62 12.79 -39.18
N VAL A 564 -11.76 13.09 -39.82
CA VAL A 564 -13.03 13.37 -39.12
C VAL A 564 -13.41 12.16 -38.27
N ALA A 565 -13.49 10.97 -38.87
CA ALA A 565 -13.79 9.72 -38.16
C ALA A 565 -12.73 9.36 -37.09
N ALA A 566 -11.48 9.81 -37.22
CA ALA A 566 -10.47 9.63 -36.16
C ALA A 566 -10.73 10.57 -34.97
N LEU A 567 -11.04 11.85 -35.23
CA LEU A 567 -11.43 12.82 -34.21
C LEU A 567 -12.70 12.39 -33.48
N GLU A 568 -13.73 11.95 -34.21
CA GLU A 568 -14.99 11.43 -33.65
C GLU A 568 -14.77 10.24 -32.71
N ARG A 569 -13.91 9.28 -33.09
CA ARG A 569 -13.54 8.14 -32.22
C ARG A 569 -12.86 8.63 -30.94
N SER A 570 -11.86 9.51 -31.02
CA SER A 570 -11.16 10.03 -29.84
C SER A 570 -12.05 10.92 -28.96
N LEU A 571 -12.99 11.70 -29.53
CA LEU A 571 -13.98 12.46 -28.77
C LEU A 571 -15.03 11.55 -28.11
N GLY A 572 -15.45 10.48 -28.79
CA GLY A 572 -16.35 9.46 -28.24
C GLY A 572 -15.70 8.65 -27.10
N GLU A 573 -14.42 8.30 -27.24
CA GLU A 573 -13.62 7.68 -26.17
C GLU A 573 -13.48 8.62 -24.97
N LEU A 574 -13.13 9.90 -25.21
CA LEU A 574 -13.06 10.92 -24.16
C LEU A 574 -14.40 11.08 -23.42
N SER A 575 -15.51 11.10 -24.17
CA SER A 575 -16.87 11.22 -23.62
C SER A 575 -17.17 10.06 -22.68
N ARG A 576 -17.03 8.80 -23.15
CA ARG A 576 -17.21 7.58 -22.33
C ARG A 576 -16.31 7.56 -21.09
N MET A 577 -15.07 8.03 -21.21
CA MET A 577 -14.15 8.07 -20.07
C MET A 577 -14.57 9.08 -18.99
N LEU A 578 -15.26 10.17 -19.35
CA LEU A 578 -15.74 11.21 -18.42
C LEU A 578 -17.22 11.04 -18.02
N GLU A 579 -17.97 10.20 -18.72
CA GLU A 579 -19.41 9.95 -18.54
C GLU A 579 -19.80 9.55 -17.11
N GLY A 580 -18.95 8.77 -16.43
CA GLY A 580 -19.12 8.38 -15.02
C GLY A 580 -18.96 9.52 -14.00
N LYS A 581 -18.70 10.76 -14.43
CA LYS A 581 -18.59 11.98 -13.60
C LYS A 581 -17.62 11.89 -12.41
N VAL A 582 -16.61 11.02 -12.52
CA VAL A 582 -15.58 10.81 -11.49
C VAL A 582 -14.71 12.06 -11.38
N ILE A 583 -14.68 12.68 -10.20
CA ILE A 583 -13.97 13.93 -9.94
C ILE A 583 -12.46 13.81 -10.25
N ALA A 584 -11.84 12.67 -9.90
CA ALA A 584 -10.44 12.38 -10.21
C ALA A 584 -10.15 12.39 -11.73
N ASP A 585 -11.05 11.84 -12.55
CA ASP A 585 -10.90 11.80 -14.01
C ASP A 585 -11.05 13.21 -14.60
N GLN A 586 -12.03 13.98 -14.12
CA GLN A 586 -12.27 15.37 -14.55
C GLN A 586 -11.11 16.29 -14.17
N VAL A 587 -10.60 16.22 -12.94
CA VAL A 587 -9.43 17.00 -12.50
C VAL A 587 -8.18 16.59 -13.28
N THR A 588 -7.98 15.30 -13.53
CA THR A 588 -6.86 14.81 -14.35
C THR A 588 -6.96 15.30 -15.80
N PHE A 589 -8.15 15.28 -16.41
CA PHE A 589 -8.41 15.82 -17.75
C PHE A 589 -8.10 17.32 -17.84
N CYS A 590 -8.53 18.11 -16.85
CA CYS A 590 -8.23 19.54 -16.77
C CYS A 590 -6.73 19.80 -16.62
N TYR A 591 -6.05 19.07 -15.72
CA TYR A 591 -4.61 19.20 -15.49
C TYR A 591 -3.76 18.83 -16.72
N LEU A 592 -4.19 17.81 -17.49
CA LEU A 592 -3.57 17.41 -18.75
C LEU A 592 -3.84 18.39 -19.91
N GLY A 593 -4.50 19.52 -19.67
CA GLY A 593 -4.79 20.54 -20.69
C GLY A 593 -5.94 20.19 -21.62
N GLY A 594 -6.77 19.21 -21.27
CA GLY A 594 -7.85 18.69 -22.12
C GLY A 594 -8.88 19.76 -22.53
N LEU A 595 -9.26 20.66 -21.60
CA LEU A 595 -10.12 21.80 -21.89
C LEU A 595 -9.51 22.74 -22.95
N SER A 596 -8.19 23.01 -22.86
CA SER A 596 -7.46 23.82 -23.84
C SER A 596 -7.34 23.14 -25.20
N THR A 597 -7.47 21.81 -25.26
CA THR A 597 -7.54 21.05 -26.53
C THR A 597 -8.94 21.11 -27.12
N LEU A 598 -10.00 20.86 -26.35
CA LEU A 598 -11.38 21.00 -26.81
C LEU A 598 -11.69 22.43 -27.28
N SER A 599 -11.24 23.45 -26.55
CA SER A 599 -11.39 24.86 -26.94
C SER A 599 -10.74 25.15 -28.30
N ARG A 600 -9.60 24.53 -28.62
CA ARG A 600 -8.96 24.68 -29.94
C ARG A 600 -9.65 23.89 -31.05
N ILE A 601 -10.34 22.79 -30.74
CA ILE A 601 -11.22 22.12 -31.72
C ILE A 601 -12.39 23.05 -32.06
N LEU A 602 -13.07 23.61 -31.05
CA LEU A 602 -14.21 24.52 -31.26
C LEU A 602 -13.80 25.76 -32.05
N LEU A 603 -12.74 26.46 -31.62
CA LEU A 603 -12.22 27.64 -32.33
C LEU A 603 -11.79 27.32 -33.78
N PHE A 604 -11.30 26.11 -34.05
CA PHE A 604 -10.98 25.69 -35.42
C PHE A 604 -12.25 25.48 -36.25
N ILE A 605 -13.27 24.83 -35.69
CA ILE A 605 -14.58 24.63 -36.36
C ILE A 605 -15.21 25.99 -36.68
N ASP A 606 -15.27 26.90 -35.70
CA ASP A 606 -15.83 28.25 -35.86
C ASP A 606 -15.12 29.00 -37.02
N MET A 607 -13.78 29.00 -37.04
CA MET A 607 -12.97 29.64 -38.09
C MET A 607 -13.12 28.99 -39.48
N THR A 608 -13.49 27.71 -39.58
CA THR A 608 -13.80 27.08 -40.87
C THR A 608 -15.23 27.32 -41.37
N SER A 609 -16.17 27.63 -40.47
CA SER A 609 -17.59 27.73 -40.81
C SER A 609 -17.94 28.91 -41.75
N ASP A 610 -17.21 30.02 -41.65
CA ASP A 610 -17.44 31.24 -42.43
C ASP A 610 -16.87 31.21 -43.87
N THR A 611 -16.09 30.19 -44.26
CA THR A 611 -15.34 30.23 -45.54
C THR A 611 -15.42 28.99 -46.45
N GLN A 612 -15.97 27.86 -46.01
CA GLN A 612 -16.15 26.68 -46.89
C GLN A 612 -17.56 26.08 -46.81
N LYS A 613 -18.08 25.67 -47.97
CA LYS A 613 -19.44 25.13 -48.14
C LYS A 613 -19.63 23.81 -47.38
N SER A 614 -20.88 23.57 -46.94
CA SER A 614 -21.34 22.40 -46.19
C SER A 614 -20.84 21.06 -46.73
N PHE A 615 -20.13 20.29 -45.88
CA PHE A 615 -19.63 18.94 -46.18
C PHE A 615 -20.60 17.80 -45.80
N LEU A 616 -21.91 18.04 -45.95
CA LEU A 616 -22.94 16.99 -45.79
C LEU A 616 -23.53 16.63 -47.16
N PRO A 617 -23.53 15.34 -47.57
CA PRO A 617 -24.29 14.90 -48.73
C PRO A 617 -25.79 14.96 -48.44
N THR A 618 -26.60 15.34 -49.42
CA THR A 618 -28.05 15.37 -49.30
C THR A 618 -28.67 14.01 -49.60
N LYS A 619 -29.05 13.30 -48.54
CA LYS A 619 -29.61 11.92 -48.48
C LYS A 619 -28.56 10.81 -48.65
#